data_AF-A0A9Q0GGB7-F1
#
_entry.id   AF-A0A9Q0GGB7-F1
#
_cell.length_a   1.000
_cell.length_b   1.000
_cell.length_c   1.000
_cell.angle_alpha   90.00
_cell.angle_beta   90.00
_cell.angle_gamma   90.00
#
_symmetry.space_group_name_H-M   'P 1'
#
loop_
_entity.id
_entity.type
_entity.pdbx_description
1 polymer ?
#
loop_
_entity_poly.entity_id
_entity_poly.type
_entity_poly.pdbx_seq_one_letter_code
_entity_poly.pdbx_strand_id
1 'polypeptide(L)'
;MGEEQEDRKPASSAAAVFDAEAANGLVGELRGSFRSGRTRSYEWRVGQLKAIWRMCDEHEKDVVDALALDLSKPELESVVYEMLYWSLVMTLLAGPTS
;
A
#
# COMPACT_ATOMS: atom_id res chain seq x y z
N MET A 1 -33.44 -34.17 -22.60
CA MET A 1 -32.38 -34.14 -21.57
C MET A 1 -31.60 -32.87 -21.83
N GLY A 2 -31.83 -31.86 -21.00
CA GLY A 2 -31.14 -30.58 -21.10
C GLY A 2 -29.72 -30.77 -20.64
N GLU A 3 -28.76 -30.48 -21.51
CA GLU A 3 -27.40 -30.22 -21.08
C GLU A 3 -27.41 -28.79 -20.55
N GLU A 4 -27.44 -28.69 -19.21
CA GLU A 4 -27.26 -27.43 -18.51
C GLU A 4 -25.94 -26.81 -18.95
N GLN A 5 -26.08 -25.73 -19.70
CA GLN A 5 -25.02 -24.82 -20.03
C GLN A 5 -24.56 -24.22 -18.70
N GLU A 6 -23.47 -24.78 -18.15
CA GLU A 6 -22.81 -24.24 -16.97
C GLU A 6 -22.39 -22.82 -17.32
N ASP A 7 -23.19 -21.88 -16.84
CA ASP A 7 -23.06 -20.45 -16.99
C ASP A 7 -21.79 -20.03 -16.27
N ARG A 8 -20.65 -20.23 -16.96
CA ARG A 8 -19.34 -19.76 -16.51
C ARG A 8 -19.39 -18.24 -16.61
N LYS A 9 -19.96 -17.63 -15.58
CA LYS A 9 -19.85 -16.23 -15.23
C LYS A 9 -18.41 -15.82 -15.53
N PRO A 10 -18.16 -14.99 -16.57
CA PRO A 10 -16.80 -14.62 -16.90
C PRO A 10 -16.22 -13.96 -15.66
N ALA A 11 -15.04 -14.46 -15.28
CA ALA A 11 -14.28 -13.98 -14.15
C ALA A 11 -14.25 -12.45 -14.18
N SER A 12 -14.49 -11.87 -13.00
CA SER A 12 -14.34 -10.45 -12.66
C SER A 12 -13.35 -9.77 -13.60
N SER A 13 -13.83 -8.74 -14.31
CA SER A 13 -13.08 -7.95 -15.28
C SER A 13 -11.61 -7.86 -14.91
N ALA A 14 -10.74 -8.39 -15.77
CA ALA A 14 -9.31 -8.18 -15.69
C ALA A 14 -9.07 -6.70 -15.40
N ALA A 15 -8.39 -6.41 -14.29
CA ALA A 15 -8.10 -5.05 -13.85
C ALA A 15 -7.64 -4.23 -15.05
N ALA A 16 -8.31 -3.11 -15.32
CA ALA A 16 -7.95 -2.23 -16.43
C ALA A 16 -6.45 -1.94 -16.33
N VAL A 17 -5.69 -2.37 -17.34
CA VAL A 17 -4.24 -2.21 -17.36
C VAL A 17 -3.96 -0.71 -17.36
N PHE A 18 -3.16 -0.23 -16.39
CA PHE A 18 -2.74 1.15 -16.34
C PHE A 18 -1.81 1.45 -17.52
N ASP A 19 -2.35 2.11 -18.54
CA ASP A 19 -1.65 2.38 -19.80
C ASP A 19 -0.93 3.74 -19.82
N ALA A 20 -0.26 4.03 -20.93
CA ALA A 20 0.51 5.25 -21.09
C ALA A 20 -0.35 6.53 -21.08
N GLU A 21 -1.59 6.46 -21.55
CA GLU A 21 -2.49 7.62 -21.56
C GLU A 21 -2.97 7.93 -20.13
N ALA A 22 -3.40 6.90 -19.40
CA ALA A 22 -3.76 7.00 -17.98
C ALA A 22 -2.59 7.52 -17.13
N ALA A 23 -1.37 7.04 -17.38
CA ALA A 23 -0.17 7.51 -16.71
C ALA A 23 0.10 9.00 -16.95
N ASN A 24 -0.03 9.47 -18.20
CA ASN A 24 0.17 10.87 -18.53
C ASN A 24 -0.88 11.78 -17.88
N GLY A 25 -2.14 11.35 -17.85
CA GLY A 25 -3.22 12.06 -17.15
C GLY A 25 -2.91 12.23 -15.67
N LEU A 26 -2.60 11.12 -14.99
CA LEU A 26 -2.26 11.13 -13.56
C LEU A 26 -1.06 12.04 -13.25
N VAL A 27 0.02 11.93 -14.03
CA VAL A 27 1.21 12.78 -13.84
C VAL A 27 0.87 14.27 -14.06
N GLY A 28 0.00 14.58 -15.00
CA GLY A 28 -0.52 15.93 -15.23
C GLY A 28 -1.20 16.51 -13.99
N GLU A 29 -2.11 15.76 -13.38
CA GLU A 29 -2.82 16.16 -12.16
C GLU A 29 -1.89 16.34 -10.96
N LEU A 30 -0.94 15.42 -10.78
CA LEU A 30 0.06 15.50 -9.72
C LEU A 30 0.96 16.74 -9.88
N ARG A 31 1.39 17.04 -11.10
CA ARG A 31 2.15 18.27 -11.39
C ARG A 31 1.31 19.51 -11.13
N GLY A 32 0.04 19.53 -11.52
CA GLY A 32 -0.88 20.63 -11.23
C GLY A 32 -1.02 20.89 -9.72
N SER A 33 -1.20 19.81 -8.97
CA SER A 33 -1.29 19.81 -7.51
C SER A 33 -0.05 20.34 -6.80
N PHE A 34 1.13 19.99 -7.31
CA PHE A 34 2.39 20.52 -6.79
C PHE A 34 2.56 22.01 -7.13
N ARG A 35 2.31 22.38 -8.39
CA ARG A 35 2.44 23.77 -8.88
C ARG A 35 1.47 24.73 -8.21
N SER A 36 0.32 24.25 -7.72
CA SER A 36 -0.62 25.07 -6.95
C SER A 36 -0.09 25.46 -5.55
N GLY A 37 1.04 24.89 -5.12
CA GLY A 37 1.63 25.16 -3.80
C GLY A 37 0.96 24.42 -2.65
N ARG A 38 -0.07 23.60 -2.92
CA ARG A 38 -0.82 22.82 -1.91
C ARG A 38 0.08 21.93 -1.05
N THR A 39 1.15 21.40 -1.63
CA THR A 39 2.10 20.52 -0.95
C THR A 39 3.10 21.25 -0.04
N ARG A 40 3.12 22.59 -0.05
CA ARG A 40 4.09 23.41 0.70
C ARG A 40 3.71 23.64 2.16
N SER A 41 2.44 23.51 2.54
CA SER A 41 2.06 23.71 3.94
C SER A 41 2.59 22.59 4.82
N TYR A 42 2.94 22.93 6.04
CA TYR A 42 3.47 21.96 7.00
C TYR A 42 2.38 20.94 7.38
N GLU A 43 1.16 21.43 7.60
CA GLU A 43 -0.01 20.65 7.96
C GLU A 43 -0.35 19.61 6.89
N TRP A 44 -0.22 19.99 5.61
CA TRP A 44 -0.46 19.05 4.50
C TRP A 44 0.58 17.93 4.51
N ARG A 45 1.87 18.26 4.67
CA ARG A 45 2.94 17.25 4.73
C ARG A 45 2.75 16.29 5.90
N VAL A 46 2.46 16.82 7.09
CA VAL A 46 2.16 15.99 8.27
C VAL A 46 0.95 15.10 8.03
N GLY A 47 -0.12 15.65 7.42
CA GLY A 47 -1.31 14.89 7.06
C GLY A 47 -1.02 13.72 6.11
N GLN A 48 -0.21 13.95 5.06
CA GLN A 48 0.18 12.89 4.13
C GLN A 48 1.02 11.80 4.82
N LEU A 49 1.99 12.18 5.66
CA LEU A 49 2.81 11.21 6.38
C LEU A 49 1.97 10.35 7.33
N LYS A 50 1.00 10.95 8.04
CA LYS A 50 0.06 10.21 8.89
C LYS A 50 -0.82 9.25 8.08
N ALA A 51 -1.25 9.65 6.88
CA ALA A 51 -2.04 8.81 6.00
C ALA A 51 -1.24 7.60 5.49
N ILE A 52 0.02 7.80 5.09
CA ILE A 52 0.92 6.71 4.68
C ILE A 52 1.15 5.75 5.85
N TRP A 53 1.43 6.28 7.04
CA TRP A 53 1.62 5.44 8.22
C TRP A 53 0.38 4.59 8.53
N ARG A 54 -0.81 5.20 8.50
CA ARG A 54 -2.07 4.47 8.68
C ARG A 54 -2.30 3.40 7.62
N MET A 55 -2.02 3.70 6.35
CA MET A 55 -2.12 2.72 5.27
C MET A 55 -1.23 1.51 5.54
N CYS A 56 0.01 1.72 6.00
CA CYS A 56 0.90 0.61 6.36
C CYS A 56 0.39 -0.20 7.56
N ASP A 57 -0.15 0.47 8.59
CA ASP A 57 -0.69 -0.17 9.79
C ASP A 57 -1.96 -0.99 9.47
N GLU A 58 -2.88 -0.43 8.68
CA GLU A 58 -4.14 -1.07 8.31
C GLU A 58 -3.96 -2.24 7.33
N HIS A 59 -2.91 -2.19 6.50
CA HIS A 59 -2.66 -3.18 5.43
C HIS A 59 -1.35 -3.97 5.62
N GLU A 60 -0.81 -4.03 6.84
CA GLU A 60 0.45 -4.74 7.12
C GLU A 60 0.42 -6.18 6.59
N LYS A 61 -0.66 -6.91 6.87
CA LYS A 61 -0.81 -8.30 6.43
C LYS A 61 -0.90 -8.43 4.91
N ASP A 62 -1.62 -7.53 4.24
CA ASP A 62 -1.75 -7.55 2.78
C ASP A 62 -0.39 -7.34 2.11
N VAL A 63 0.44 -6.45 2.68
CA VAL A 63 1.81 -6.19 2.22
C VAL A 63 2.71 -7.41 2.43
N VAL A 64 2.65 -8.05 3.60
CA VAL A 64 3.43 -9.27 3.89
C VAL A 64 3.04 -10.42 2.96
N ASP A 65 1.75 -10.65 2.77
CA ASP A 65 1.25 -11.73 1.92
C ASP A 65 1.65 -11.48 0.45
N ALA A 66 1.58 -10.22 -0.03
CA ALA A 66 2.04 -9.85 -1.37
C ALA A 66 3.56 -10.06 -1.54
N LEU A 67 4.37 -9.63 -0.57
CA LEU A 67 5.83 -9.83 -0.60
C LEU A 67 6.21 -11.32 -0.62
N ALA A 68 5.48 -12.16 0.11
CA ALA A 68 5.69 -13.60 0.11
C ALA A 68 5.41 -14.22 -1.26
N LEU A 69 4.32 -13.81 -1.90
CA LEU A 69 3.93 -14.25 -3.25
C LEU A 69 4.93 -13.76 -4.32
N ASP A 70 5.34 -12.49 -4.25
CA ASP A 70 6.20 -11.87 -5.26
C ASP A 70 7.65 -12.35 -5.18
N LEU A 71 8.19 -12.48 -3.96
CA LEU A 71 9.61 -12.71 -3.75
C LEU A 71 9.96 -14.15 -3.41
N SER A 72 8.98 -15.03 -3.19
CA SER A 72 9.19 -16.45 -2.83
C SER A 72 10.20 -16.65 -1.69
N LYS A 73 10.35 -15.67 -0.79
CA LYS A 73 11.28 -15.74 0.34
C LYS A 73 10.60 -16.46 1.51
N PRO A 74 11.31 -17.31 2.26
CA PRO A 74 10.79 -17.86 3.51
C PRO A 74 10.45 -16.71 4.47
N GLU A 75 9.20 -16.68 4.97
CA GLU A 75 8.61 -15.65 5.83
C GLU A 75 9.49 -15.23 7.03
N LEU A 76 10.39 -16.11 7.47
CA LEU A 76 11.10 -15.98 8.73
C LEU A 76 12.18 -14.89 8.77
N GLU A 77 12.82 -14.53 7.65
CA GLU A 77 13.92 -13.54 7.68
C GLU A 77 13.44 -12.08 7.61
N SER A 78 12.34 -11.79 6.89
CA SER A 78 11.83 -10.41 6.77
C SER A 78 10.96 -9.99 7.96
N VAL A 79 10.11 -10.90 8.46
CA VAL A 79 9.24 -10.63 9.62
C VAL A 79 10.06 -10.39 10.89
N VAL A 80 11.15 -11.14 11.08
CA VAL A 80 11.98 -11.01 12.28
C VAL A 80 12.79 -9.71 12.28
N TYR A 81 13.34 -9.27 11.15
CA TYR A 81 14.19 -8.06 11.14
C TYR A 81 13.39 -6.75 11.14
N GLU A 82 12.26 -6.65 10.43
CA GLU A 82 11.53 -5.37 10.32
C GLU A 82 10.58 -5.11 11.49
N MET A 83 9.85 -6.12 11.99
CA MET A 83 8.97 -5.97 13.15
C MET A 83 9.75 -5.79 14.47
N LEU A 84 10.85 -6.53 14.68
CA LEU A 84 11.67 -6.37 15.90
C LEU A 84 12.34 -5.00 15.96
N TYR A 85 12.77 -4.45 14.82
CA TYR A 85 13.34 -3.10 14.79
C TYR A 85 12.30 -2.04 15.16
N TRP A 86 11.07 -2.14 14.64
CA TRP A 86 10.01 -1.18 14.97
C TRP A 86 9.58 -1.27 16.43
N SER A 87 9.40 -2.49 16.96
CA SER A 87 9.07 -2.71 18.37
C SER A 87 10.16 -2.20 19.32
N LEU A 88 11.43 -2.44 19.00
CA LEU A 88 12.56 -2.02 19.82
C LEU A 88 12.73 -0.50 19.81
N VAL A 89 12.58 0.14 18.65
CA VAL A 89 12.67 1.60 18.51
C VAL A 89 11.52 2.29 19.23
N MET A 90 10.28 1.78 19.14
CA MET A 90 9.15 2.34 19.90
C MET A 90 9.33 2.18 21.41
N THR A 91 9.84 1.04 21.88
CA THR A 91 10.10 0.80 23.32
C THR A 91 11.21 1.71 23.87
N LEU A 92 12.26 1.96 23.08
CA LEU A 92 13.37 2.82 23.50
C LEU A 92 13.03 4.32 23.46
N LEU A 93 12.11 4.74 22.58
CA LEU A 93 11.73 6.15 22.43
C LEU A 93 10.53 6.55 23.30
N ALA A 94 9.61 5.63 23.64
CA ALA A 94 8.43 5.94 24.44
C ALA A 94 8.72 6.15 25.95
N GLY A 95 9.90 5.72 26.44
CA GLY A 95 10.22 5.72 27.87
C GLY A 95 9.33 4.76 28.68
N PRO A 96 9.70 4.41 29.92
CA PRO A 96 8.88 3.52 30.74
C PRO A 96 7.53 4.20 31.03
N THR A 97 6.44 3.64 30.51
CA THR A 97 5.10 3.94 30.98
C THR A 97 5.02 3.49 32.45
N SER A 98 4.94 4.46 33.37
CA SER A 98 4.65 4.20 34.79
C SER A 98 3.26 3.58 34.98
#